data_AF-A0A955BYH2-F1
#
_entry.id   AF-A0A955BYH2-F1
#
_cell.length_a   1.000
_cell.length_b   1.000
_cell.length_c   1.000
_cell.angle_alpha   90.00
_cell.angle_beta   90.00
_cell.angle_gamma   90.00
#
_symmetry.space_group_name_H-M   'P 1'
#
loop_
_entity.id
_entity.type
_entity.pdbx_description
1 polymer ?
#
loop_
_entity_poly.entity_id
_entity_poly.type
_entity_poly.pdbx_seq_one_letter_code
_entity_poly.pdbx_strand_id
1 'polypeptide(L)'
;MKLPAVDEPGRYQGLYLFDFGEWTSLGYTADEIAVLLEDPEYADGRVYKVHNATPDGRFELRGVSRERFNVESGMLFFRAERAAAEADYEALEALAAESGPPARAFVHLADRGEAAGPSRYAVALVYPAELDDEFGRWLLDADYGGGDFVEGGPSVVANYYAERPTVMRRAQLWSRFGEPRSADEIRETVRRAAQR
;
A
#
# COMPACT_ATOMS: atom_id res chain seq x y z
N MET A 1 -17.65 -19.05 7.97
CA MET A 1 -17.48 -17.59 8.08
C MET A 1 -18.83 -16.93 8.25
N LYS A 2 -19.00 -16.09 9.29
CA LYS A 2 -20.21 -15.28 9.50
C LYS A 2 -19.78 -13.82 9.41
N LEU A 3 -20.31 -13.07 8.45
CA LEU A 3 -20.00 -11.65 8.27
C LEU A 3 -20.71 -10.80 9.34
N PRO A 4 -20.06 -9.74 9.86
CA PRO A 4 -20.71 -8.81 10.75
C PRO A 4 -21.77 -8.01 9.98
N ALA A 5 -22.90 -7.71 10.62
CA ALA A 5 -23.82 -6.69 10.12
C ALA A 5 -23.17 -5.32 10.37
N VAL A 6 -23.08 -4.51 9.32
CA VAL A 6 -22.47 -3.19 9.38
C VAL A 6 -23.32 -2.17 8.65
N ASP A 7 -23.35 -0.96 9.19
CA ASP A 7 -23.93 0.20 8.52
C ASP A 7 -22.95 0.74 7.48
N GLU A 8 -23.48 1.32 6.40
CA GLU A 8 -22.70 1.94 5.31
C GLU A 8 -21.62 1.02 4.71
N PRO A 9 -22.01 -0.14 4.13
CA PRO A 9 -21.07 -1.17 3.66
C PRO A 9 -20.01 -0.65 2.67
N GLY A 10 -20.34 0.38 1.88
CA GLY A 10 -19.42 1.03 0.94
C GLY A 10 -18.16 1.61 1.57
N ARG A 11 -18.19 2.02 2.84
CA ARG A 11 -17.02 2.60 3.53
C ARG A 11 -15.87 1.62 3.73
N TYR A 12 -16.16 0.32 3.64
CA TYR A 12 -15.17 -0.74 3.83
C TYR A 12 -14.49 -1.16 2.52
N GLN A 13 -14.84 -0.56 1.38
CA GLN A 13 -14.21 -0.89 0.11
C GLN A 13 -12.70 -0.61 0.16
N GLY A 14 -11.91 -1.61 -0.24
CA GLY A 14 -10.45 -1.56 -0.17
C GLY A 14 -9.86 -1.87 1.21
N LEU A 15 -10.68 -2.01 2.26
CA LEU A 15 -10.27 -2.54 3.56
C LEU A 15 -10.39 -4.07 3.58
N TYR A 16 -9.91 -4.66 4.66
CA TYR A 16 -9.82 -6.11 4.82
C TYR A 16 -10.74 -6.62 5.93
N LEU A 17 -11.20 -7.84 5.71
CA LEU A 17 -11.84 -8.70 6.69
C LEU A 17 -10.84 -9.77 7.12
N PHE A 18 -10.78 -10.01 8.43
CA PHE A 18 -10.02 -11.09 9.02
C PHE A 18 -10.99 -12.13 9.60
N ASP A 19 -10.83 -13.38 9.20
CA ASP A 19 -11.57 -14.54 9.71
C ASP A 19 -10.71 -15.31 10.70
N PHE A 20 -11.07 -15.21 11.98
CA PHE A 20 -10.43 -15.88 13.11
C PHE A 20 -10.94 -17.33 13.29
N GLY A 21 -11.79 -17.81 12.39
CA GLY A 21 -12.42 -19.14 12.44
C GLY A 21 -13.77 -19.11 13.15
N GLU A 22 -13.80 -18.67 14.41
CA GLU A 22 -15.03 -18.58 15.20
C GLU A 22 -15.82 -17.27 14.97
N TRP A 23 -15.10 -16.18 14.70
CA TRP A 23 -15.68 -14.87 14.39
C TRP A 23 -14.91 -14.20 13.26
N THR A 24 -15.50 -13.14 12.72
CA THR A 24 -14.83 -12.27 11.75
C THR A 24 -14.88 -10.83 12.23
N SER A 25 -13.92 -10.04 11.75
CA SER A 25 -13.92 -8.60 11.94
C SER A 25 -13.55 -7.91 10.64
N LEU A 26 -14.24 -6.80 10.34
CA LEU A 26 -14.12 -6.02 9.11
C LEU A 26 -13.48 -4.66 9.37
N GLY A 27 -12.78 -4.11 8.37
CA GLY A 27 -12.30 -2.72 8.37
C GLY A 27 -10.84 -2.56 8.75
N TYR A 28 -10.04 -3.61 8.60
CA TYR A 28 -8.59 -3.53 8.80
C TYR A 28 -7.91 -2.91 7.58
N THR A 29 -6.79 -2.21 7.80
CA THR A 29 -5.86 -1.82 6.73
C THR A 29 -4.89 -2.97 6.42
N ALA A 30 -4.13 -2.87 5.32
CA ALA A 30 -3.10 -3.87 4.99
C ALA A 30 -2.03 -3.98 6.08
N ASP A 31 -1.61 -2.86 6.68
CA ASP A 31 -0.65 -2.84 7.80
C ASP A 31 -1.22 -3.56 9.03
N GLU A 32 -2.49 -3.32 9.36
CA GLU A 32 -3.14 -3.97 10.52
C GLU A 32 -3.31 -5.49 10.32
N ILE A 33 -3.58 -5.92 9.08
CA ILE A 33 -3.60 -7.34 8.73
C ILE A 33 -2.22 -7.98 8.89
N ALA A 34 -1.15 -7.30 8.46
CA ALA A 34 0.21 -7.82 8.61
C ALA A 34 0.54 -8.09 10.09
N VAL A 35 0.16 -7.16 10.98
CA VAL A 35 0.31 -7.35 12.43
C VAL A 35 -0.45 -8.58 12.94
N LEU A 36 -1.70 -8.79 12.50
CA LEU A 36 -2.48 -9.98 12.90
C LEU A 36 -1.84 -11.28 12.40
N LEU A 37 -1.29 -11.30 11.18
CA LEU A 37 -0.64 -12.48 10.62
C LEU A 37 0.73 -12.79 11.25
N GLU A 38 1.36 -11.81 11.90
CA GLU A 38 2.60 -11.98 12.67
C GLU A 38 2.34 -12.47 14.10
N ASP A 39 1.15 -12.22 14.64
CA ASP A 39 0.78 -12.69 15.97
C ASP A 39 0.58 -14.22 15.98
N PRO A 40 1.32 -14.99 16.80
CA PRO A 40 1.16 -16.44 16.86
C PRO A 40 -0.26 -16.91 17.20
N GLU A 41 -1.05 -16.10 17.91
CA GLU A 41 -2.45 -16.42 18.22
C GLU A 41 -3.34 -16.42 16.98
N TYR A 42 -3.03 -15.58 15.99
CA TYR A 42 -3.87 -15.32 14.82
C TYR A 42 -3.21 -15.69 13.48
N ALA A 43 -2.00 -16.25 13.50
CA ALA A 43 -1.20 -16.54 12.31
C ALA A 43 -1.87 -17.44 11.26
N ASP A 44 -2.85 -18.27 11.67
CA ASP A 44 -3.62 -19.17 10.80
C ASP A 44 -4.95 -18.57 10.30
N GLY A 45 -5.23 -17.31 10.65
CA GLY A 45 -6.42 -16.60 10.21
C GLY A 45 -6.46 -16.38 8.70
N ARG A 46 -7.67 -16.22 8.16
CA ARG A 46 -7.88 -16.01 6.71
C ARG A 46 -8.21 -14.55 6.43
N VAL A 47 -7.59 -14.03 5.37
CA VAL A 47 -7.75 -12.63 4.99
C VAL A 47 -8.55 -12.51 3.70
N TYR A 48 -9.46 -11.54 3.69
CA TYR A 48 -10.25 -11.20 2.52
C TYR A 48 -10.25 -9.69 2.32
N LYS A 49 -9.95 -9.22 1.12
CA LYS A 49 -10.11 -7.81 0.74
C LYS A 49 -11.53 -7.57 0.26
N VAL A 50 -12.11 -6.45 0.69
CA VAL A 50 -13.42 -6.01 0.20
C VAL A 50 -13.22 -5.35 -1.15
N HIS A 51 -13.61 -6.06 -2.22
CA HIS A 51 -13.53 -5.55 -3.58
C HIS A 51 -14.69 -4.59 -3.87
N ASN A 52 -15.89 -4.99 -3.45
CA ASN A 52 -17.11 -4.22 -3.61
C ASN A 52 -18.05 -4.47 -2.44
N ALA A 53 -18.91 -3.51 -2.14
CA ALA A 53 -19.90 -3.61 -1.07
C ALA A 53 -21.20 -2.91 -1.51
N THR A 54 -22.29 -3.66 -1.56
CA THR A 54 -23.58 -3.17 -2.06
C THR A 54 -24.43 -2.56 -0.94
N PRO A 55 -25.36 -1.63 -1.25
CA PRO A 55 -26.20 -0.99 -0.23
C PRO A 55 -27.10 -1.96 0.57
N ASP A 56 -27.40 -3.15 0.03
CA ASP A 56 -28.13 -4.22 0.73
C ASP A 56 -27.25 -5.04 1.68
N GLY A 57 -25.99 -4.65 1.89
CA GLY A 57 -25.07 -5.24 2.87
C GLY A 57 -24.31 -6.47 2.38
N ARG A 58 -24.29 -6.74 1.06
CA ARG A 58 -23.47 -7.82 0.49
C ARG A 58 -22.06 -7.33 0.22
N PHE A 59 -21.11 -8.21 0.44
CA PHE A 59 -19.70 -7.98 0.18
C PHE A 59 -19.21 -8.91 -0.92
N GLU A 60 -18.51 -8.34 -1.90
CA GLU A 60 -17.66 -9.10 -2.81
C GLU A 60 -16.26 -9.15 -2.21
N LEU A 61 -15.86 -10.35 -1.82
CA LEU A 61 -14.62 -10.59 -1.10
C LEU A 61 -13.61 -11.30 -2.01
N ARG A 62 -12.38 -10.79 -2.04
CA ARG A 62 -11.24 -11.45 -2.67
C ARG A 62 -10.36 -12.06 -1.58
N GLY A 63 -10.17 -13.37 -1.59
CA GLY A 63 -9.21 -14.02 -0.68
C GLY A 63 -7.79 -13.52 -0.97
N VAL A 64 -7.04 -13.19 0.07
CA VAL A 64 -5.65 -12.72 -0.04
C VAL A 64 -4.75 -13.69 0.71
N SER A 65 -3.70 -14.16 0.06
CA SER A 65 -2.75 -15.07 0.68
C SER A 65 -1.79 -14.30 1.60
N ARG A 66 -1.31 -14.97 2.65
CA ARG A 66 -0.38 -14.37 3.63
C ARG A 66 0.90 -13.88 2.97
N GLU A 67 1.40 -14.62 1.97
CA GLU A 67 2.66 -14.32 1.29
C GLU A 67 2.61 -12.95 0.61
N ARG A 68 1.43 -12.50 0.14
CA ARG A 68 1.28 -11.19 -0.51
C ARG A 68 1.52 -10.01 0.43
N PHE A 69 1.34 -10.18 1.73
CA PHE A 69 1.61 -9.13 2.72
C PHE A 69 3.11 -8.95 3.00
N ASN A 70 3.94 -9.91 2.57
CA ASN A 70 5.39 -9.90 2.77
C ASN A 70 6.18 -9.48 1.52
N VAL A 71 5.50 -9.13 0.43
CA VAL A 71 6.14 -8.75 -0.83
C VAL A 71 5.92 -7.26 -1.06
N GLU A 72 7.01 -6.55 -1.32
CA GLU A 72 6.97 -5.17 -1.81
C GLU A 72 6.86 -5.16 -3.34
N SER A 73 6.07 -4.22 -3.85
CA SER A 73 6.08 -3.79 -5.25
C SER A 73 6.42 -2.30 -5.28
N GLY A 74 6.57 -1.76 -6.48
CA GLY A 74 6.82 -0.34 -6.62
C GLY A 74 6.78 0.12 -8.05
N MET A 75 6.74 1.44 -8.19
CA MET A 75 6.86 2.16 -9.45
C MET A 75 8.09 3.06 -9.39
N LEU A 76 8.96 2.93 -10.39
CA LEU A 76 10.16 3.74 -10.52
C LEU A 76 10.01 4.69 -11.70
N PHE A 77 10.07 5.98 -11.41
CA PHE A 77 10.01 7.06 -12.38
C PHE A 77 11.42 7.54 -12.66
N PHE A 78 11.89 7.38 -13.89
CA PHE A 78 13.26 7.71 -14.26
C PHE A 78 13.35 9.06 -14.97
N ARG A 79 14.38 9.84 -14.63
CA ARG A 79 14.71 11.12 -15.29
C ARG A 79 16.21 11.19 -15.55
N ALA A 80 16.57 11.88 -16.63
CA ALA A 80 17.97 12.18 -16.93
C ALA A 80 18.50 13.33 -16.06
N GLU A 81 17.63 14.29 -15.72
CA GLU A 81 17.98 15.51 -15.01
C GLU A 81 17.52 15.48 -13.56
N ARG A 82 18.42 15.92 -12.66
CA ARG A 82 18.16 15.96 -11.22
C ARG A 82 16.96 16.84 -10.87
N ALA A 83 16.86 18.02 -11.48
CA ALA A 83 15.81 18.99 -11.17
C ALA A 83 14.42 18.44 -11.51
N ALA A 84 14.29 17.71 -12.62
CA ALA A 84 13.03 17.05 -12.99
C ALA A 84 12.67 15.93 -12.00
N ALA A 85 13.65 15.13 -11.57
CA ALA A 85 13.41 14.09 -10.56
C ALA A 85 13.04 14.67 -9.18
N GLU A 86 13.62 15.80 -8.79
CA GLU A 86 13.25 16.53 -7.57
C GLU A 86 11.82 17.06 -7.66
N ALA A 87 11.41 17.61 -8.82
CA ALA A 87 10.04 18.05 -9.04
C ALA A 87 9.03 16.89 -8.98
N ASP A 88 9.34 15.74 -9.61
CA ASP A 88 8.50 14.54 -9.54
C ASP A 88 8.34 14.05 -8.08
N TYR A 89 9.46 14.01 -7.33
CA TYR A 89 9.46 13.62 -5.92
C TYR A 89 8.55 14.52 -5.08
N GLU A 90 8.67 15.84 -5.24
CA GLU A 90 7.87 16.82 -4.50
C GLU A 90 6.40 16.79 -4.90
N ALA A 91 6.09 16.59 -6.18
CA ALA A 91 4.73 16.41 -6.65
C ALA A 91 4.07 15.17 -6.02
N LEU A 92 4.83 14.07 -5.88
CA LEU A 92 4.33 12.85 -5.25
C LEU A 92 4.11 13.01 -3.74
N GLU A 93 5.00 13.73 -3.04
CA GLU A 93 4.79 14.10 -1.63
C GLU A 93 3.54 14.98 -1.46
N ALA A 94 3.37 15.98 -2.32
CA ALA A 94 2.20 16.87 -2.30
C ALA A 94 0.90 16.10 -2.55
N LEU A 95 0.89 15.20 -3.54
CA LEU A 95 -0.25 14.35 -3.83
C LEU A 95 -0.62 13.44 -2.64
N ALA A 96 0.39 12.87 -1.98
CA ALA A 96 0.20 12.06 -0.79
C ALA A 96 -0.37 12.88 0.39
N ALA A 97 0.04 14.13 0.55
CA ALA A 97 -0.52 15.02 1.57
C ALA A 97 -1.98 15.43 1.27
N GLU A 98 -2.34 15.58 -0.01
CA GLU A 98 -3.69 15.99 -0.41
C GLU A 98 -4.73 14.87 -0.29
N SER A 99 -4.40 13.69 -0.83
CA SER A 99 -5.39 12.61 -1.04
C SER A 99 -5.11 11.35 -0.22
N GLY A 100 -3.88 11.20 0.30
CA GLY A 100 -3.40 10.00 0.97
C GLY A 100 -3.26 8.79 0.01
N PRO A 101 -2.10 8.12 -0.04
CA PRO A 101 -1.98 6.87 -0.79
C PRO A 101 -2.91 5.75 -0.24
N PRO A 102 -3.13 4.69 -1.03
CA PRO A 102 -3.96 3.54 -0.64
C PRO A 102 -3.49 2.84 0.65
N ALA A 103 -2.18 2.81 0.89
CA ALA A 103 -1.57 2.31 2.12
C ALA A 103 -0.27 3.07 2.42
N ARG A 104 0.37 2.73 3.53
CA ARG A 104 1.72 3.21 3.82
C ARG A 104 2.67 2.83 2.68
N ALA A 105 3.50 3.79 2.28
CA ALA A 105 4.49 3.62 1.22
C ALA A 105 5.77 4.39 1.54
N PHE A 106 6.84 4.06 0.85
CA PHE A 106 8.08 4.82 0.86
C PHE A 106 8.30 5.49 -0.49
N VAL A 107 8.85 6.70 -0.44
CA VAL A 107 9.30 7.43 -1.62
C VAL A 107 10.77 7.76 -1.46
N HIS A 108 11.58 7.35 -2.45
CA HIS A 108 13.00 7.65 -2.54
C HIS A 108 13.26 8.51 -3.76
N LEU A 109 14.09 9.55 -3.60
CA LEU A 109 14.81 10.15 -4.72
C LEU A 109 16.24 9.62 -4.67
N ALA A 110 16.71 9.01 -5.75
CA ALA A 110 18.02 8.39 -5.80
C ALA A 110 18.80 8.71 -7.08
N ASP A 111 20.14 8.79 -6.96
CA ASP A 111 21.08 8.85 -8.08
C ASP A 111 21.66 7.44 -8.32
N ARG A 112 21.40 6.88 -9.50
CA ARG A 112 21.88 5.57 -9.98
C ARG A 112 23.27 5.65 -10.63
N GLY A 113 23.87 6.84 -10.66
CA GLY A 113 25.20 7.11 -11.20
C GLY A 113 25.20 7.34 -12.71
N GLU A 114 26.32 7.86 -13.22
CA GLU A 114 26.45 8.26 -14.63
C GLU A 114 26.27 7.09 -15.62
N ALA A 115 26.62 5.87 -15.22
CA ALA A 115 26.48 4.67 -16.03
C ALA A 115 25.01 4.34 -16.39
N ALA A 116 24.04 4.84 -15.62
CA ALA A 116 22.62 4.67 -15.89
C ALA A 116 22.09 5.61 -17.00
N GLY A 117 22.92 6.53 -17.50
CA GLY A 117 22.62 7.38 -18.66
C GLY A 117 21.33 8.19 -18.48
N PRO A 118 20.34 8.07 -19.39
CA PRO A 118 19.09 8.83 -19.31
C PRO A 118 18.20 8.42 -18.13
N SER A 119 18.48 7.29 -17.47
CA SER A 119 17.75 6.82 -16.29
C SER A 119 18.55 7.01 -15.01
N ARG A 120 19.41 8.04 -14.97
CA ARG A 120 20.31 8.34 -13.84
C ARG A 120 19.56 8.61 -12.55
N TYR A 121 18.53 9.46 -12.59
CA TYR A 121 17.75 9.77 -11.40
C TYR A 121 16.49 8.92 -11.38
N ALA A 122 16.16 8.39 -10.20
CA ALA A 122 14.96 7.60 -9.99
C ALA A 122 14.17 8.15 -8.80
N VAL A 123 12.88 8.35 -9.02
CA VAL A 123 11.90 8.46 -7.94
C VAL A 123 11.26 7.09 -7.76
N ALA A 124 11.56 6.41 -6.67
CA ALA A 124 11.03 5.08 -6.38
C ALA A 124 9.89 5.19 -5.36
N LEU A 125 8.68 4.82 -5.78
CA LEU A 125 7.51 4.65 -4.93
C LEU A 125 7.37 3.15 -4.60
N VAL A 126 7.57 2.78 -3.34
CA VAL A 126 7.58 1.38 -2.86
C VAL A 126 6.43 1.16 -1.90
N TYR A 127 5.64 0.10 -2.13
CA TYR A 127 4.41 -0.20 -1.40
C TYR A 127 4.12 -1.71 -1.35
N PRO A 128 3.15 -2.17 -0.53
CA PRO A 128 2.78 -3.59 -0.49
C PRO A 128 2.28 -4.08 -1.85
N ALA A 129 2.83 -5.18 -2.36
CA ALA A 129 2.51 -5.71 -3.70
C ALA A 129 1.05 -6.10 -3.88
N GLU A 130 0.32 -6.35 -2.80
CA GLU A 130 -1.12 -6.57 -2.84
C GLU A 130 -1.87 -5.38 -3.45
N LEU A 131 -1.35 -4.17 -3.29
CA LEU A 131 -1.99 -2.90 -3.60
C LEU A 131 -1.54 -2.28 -4.93
N ASP A 132 -0.87 -3.05 -5.80
CA ASP A 132 -0.30 -2.55 -7.05
C ASP A 132 -1.33 -1.83 -7.94
N ASP A 133 -2.52 -2.43 -8.08
CA ASP A 133 -3.62 -1.86 -8.85
C ASP A 133 -4.16 -0.56 -8.20
N GLU A 134 -4.27 -0.52 -6.88
CA GLU A 134 -4.76 0.65 -6.15
C GLU A 134 -3.77 1.82 -6.20
N PHE A 135 -2.47 1.56 -6.13
CA PHE A 135 -1.45 2.60 -6.30
C PHE A 135 -1.43 3.13 -7.73
N GLY A 136 -1.52 2.24 -8.74
CA GLY A 136 -1.64 2.66 -10.13
C GLY A 136 -2.87 3.54 -10.36
N ARG A 137 -4.03 3.13 -9.83
CA ARG A 137 -5.25 3.93 -9.92
C ARG A 137 -5.15 5.26 -9.19
N TRP A 138 -4.57 5.30 -8.00
CA TRP A 138 -4.37 6.53 -7.24
C TRP A 138 -3.54 7.57 -8.02
N LEU A 139 -2.46 7.12 -8.68
CA LEU A 139 -1.63 7.99 -9.53
C LEU A 139 -2.38 8.45 -10.79
N LEU A 140 -3.16 7.57 -11.41
CA LEU A 140 -3.96 7.90 -12.60
C LEU A 140 -5.10 8.89 -12.29
N ASP A 141 -5.82 8.68 -11.19
CA ASP A 141 -6.91 9.56 -10.76
C ASP A 141 -6.40 10.98 -10.45
N ALA A 142 -5.11 11.11 -10.10
CA ALA A 142 -4.41 12.37 -9.85
C ALA A 142 -3.70 12.96 -11.07
N ASP A 143 -3.76 12.29 -12.23
CA ASP A 143 -3.00 12.65 -13.44
C ASP A 143 -1.49 12.83 -13.18
N TYR A 144 -0.91 11.97 -12.31
CA TYR A 144 0.51 12.04 -11.99
C TYR A 144 1.37 11.55 -13.17
N GLY A 145 2.06 12.49 -13.82
CA GLY A 145 2.89 12.26 -15.02
C GLY A 145 4.40 12.26 -14.76
N GLY A 146 4.85 11.72 -13.62
CA GLY A 146 6.28 11.66 -13.28
C GLY A 146 7.08 10.74 -14.21
N GLY A 147 8.39 11.01 -14.31
CA GLY A 147 9.34 10.25 -15.13
C GLY A 147 9.23 10.51 -16.65
N ASP A 148 10.33 10.24 -17.36
CA ASP A 148 10.35 10.09 -18.82
C ASP A 148 10.05 8.63 -19.21
N PHE A 149 10.35 7.72 -18.30
CA PHE A 149 10.16 6.29 -18.40
C PHE A 149 9.79 5.73 -17.03
N VAL A 150 8.90 4.75 -17.01
CA VAL A 150 8.36 4.16 -15.79
C VAL A 150 8.43 2.64 -15.85
N GLU A 151 8.95 2.03 -14.79
CA GLU A 151 8.88 0.58 -14.59
C GLU A 151 8.08 0.28 -13.32
N GLY A 152 7.29 -0.80 -13.35
CA GLY A 152 6.46 -1.23 -12.24
C GLY A 152 6.63 -2.70 -11.91
N GLY A 153 6.44 -3.04 -10.62
CA GLY A 153 6.30 -4.41 -10.15
C GLY A 153 7.35 -4.84 -9.12
N PRO A 154 7.17 -6.03 -8.50
CA PRO A 154 8.06 -6.52 -7.44
C PRO A 154 9.53 -6.69 -7.88
N SER A 155 9.75 -7.16 -9.10
CA SER A 155 11.10 -7.34 -9.65
C SER A 155 11.86 -6.02 -9.81
N VAL A 156 11.15 -4.93 -10.09
CA VAL A 156 11.75 -3.59 -10.25
C VAL A 156 12.30 -3.10 -8.92
N VAL A 157 11.55 -3.27 -7.83
CA VAL A 157 12.00 -2.93 -6.47
C VAL A 157 13.18 -3.79 -6.04
N ALA A 158 13.15 -5.10 -6.33
CA ALA A 158 14.28 -5.98 -6.04
C ALA A 158 15.56 -5.54 -6.77
N ASN A 159 15.46 -5.19 -8.06
CA ASN A 159 16.58 -4.69 -8.85
C ASN A 159 17.08 -3.34 -8.31
N TYR A 160 16.17 -2.41 -7.99
CA TYR A 160 16.49 -1.11 -7.40
C TYR A 160 17.33 -1.24 -6.12
N TYR A 161 16.95 -2.15 -5.21
CA TYR A 161 17.74 -2.39 -4.00
C TYR A 161 19.09 -3.06 -4.31
N ALA A 162 19.13 -3.97 -5.28
CA ALA A 162 20.37 -4.65 -5.69
C ALA A 162 21.39 -3.69 -6.32
N GLU A 163 20.92 -2.68 -7.05
CA GLU A 163 21.74 -1.62 -7.66
C GLU A 163 22.41 -0.70 -6.63
N ARG A 164 21.88 -0.65 -5.39
CA ARG A 164 22.37 0.21 -4.30
C ARG A 164 22.59 1.67 -4.73
N PRO A 165 21.57 2.34 -5.29
CA PRO A 165 21.71 3.72 -5.71
C PRO A 165 21.94 4.64 -4.50
N THR A 166 22.50 5.81 -4.76
CA THR A 166 22.70 6.82 -3.71
C THR A 166 21.37 7.49 -3.42
N VAL A 167 20.71 7.11 -2.33
CA VAL A 167 19.45 7.74 -1.89
C VAL A 167 19.74 9.15 -1.39
N MET A 168 19.18 10.13 -2.08
CA MET A 168 19.36 11.56 -1.83
C MET A 168 18.30 12.10 -0.86
N ARG A 169 17.05 11.66 -1.02
CA ARG A 169 15.92 11.98 -0.14
C ARG A 169 15.06 10.74 0.07
N ARG A 170 14.44 10.65 1.25
CA ARG A 170 13.50 9.60 1.62
C ARG A 170 12.33 10.20 2.40
N ALA A 171 11.12 9.80 2.03
CA ALA A 171 9.90 10.11 2.75
C ALA A 171 9.10 8.83 3.00
N GLN A 172 8.33 8.84 4.08
CA GLN A 172 7.28 7.85 4.32
C GLN A 172 5.94 8.52 4.09
N LEU A 173 5.10 7.89 3.28
CA LEU A 173 3.76 8.34 2.98
C LEU A 173 2.78 7.55 3.85
N TRP A 174 1.83 8.24 4.47
CA TRP A 174 0.80 7.63 5.31
C TRP A 174 -0.47 7.37 4.52
N SER A 175 -1.14 6.26 4.82
CA SER A 175 -2.37 5.89 4.11
C SER A 175 -3.46 6.96 4.27
N ARG A 176 -4.40 7.02 3.32
CA ARG A 176 -5.63 7.81 3.46
C ARG A 176 -6.49 7.45 4.67
N PHE A 177 -6.23 6.29 5.30
CA PHE A 177 -6.89 5.85 6.53
C PHE A 177 -6.16 6.32 7.80
N GLY A 178 -5.12 7.14 7.64
CA GLY A 178 -4.27 7.68 8.70
C GLY A 178 -3.09 6.76 9.03
N GLU A 179 -2.49 7.04 10.19
CA GLU A 179 -1.44 6.20 10.77
C GLU A 179 -2.00 4.83 11.19
N PRO A 180 -1.24 3.75 11.01
CA PRO A 180 -1.64 2.44 11.48
C PRO A 180 -1.72 2.41 13.01
N ARG A 181 -2.73 1.72 13.53
CA ARG A 181 -2.85 1.44 14.97
C ARG A 181 -1.69 0.56 15.43
N SER A 182 -1.32 0.71 16.70
CA SER A 182 -0.32 -0.16 17.33
C SER A 182 -0.82 -1.60 17.46
N ALA A 183 0.11 -2.54 17.63
CA ALA A 183 -0.24 -3.95 17.79
C ALA A 183 -1.15 -4.20 19.01
N ASP A 184 -0.93 -3.48 20.11
CA ASP A 184 -1.74 -3.62 21.32
C ASP A 184 -3.17 -3.09 21.10
N GLU A 185 -3.31 -1.93 20.45
CA GLU A 185 -4.64 -1.40 20.08
C GLU A 185 -5.40 -2.37 19.15
N ILE A 186 -4.71 -2.99 18.19
CA ILE A 186 -5.32 -3.98 17.30
C ILE A 186 -5.81 -5.19 18.10
N ARG A 187 -4.97 -5.74 19.00
CA ARG A 187 -5.30 -6.88 19.86
C ARG A 187 -6.50 -6.61 20.75
N GLU A 188 -6.59 -5.42 21.33
CA GLU A 188 -7.72 -5.03 22.17
C GLU A 188 -9.05 -4.96 21.40
N THR A 189 -9.00 -4.78 20.07
CA THR A 189 -10.19 -4.61 19.23
C THR A 189 -10.54 -5.80 18.35
N VAL A 190 -9.78 -6.91 18.36
CA VAL A 190 -10.02 -8.07 17.45
C VAL A 190 -11.42 -8.69 17.56
N ARG A 191 -12.09 -8.51 18.70
CA ARG A 191 -13.46 -9.00 18.96
C ARG A 191 -14.56 -8.03 18.54
N ARG A 192 -14.21 -6.82 18.07
CA ARG A 192 -15.20 -5.89 17.51
C ARG A 192 -15.60 -6.37 16.11
N ALA A 193 -16.88 -6.24 15.81
CA ALA A 193 -17.42 -6.60 14.50
C ALA A 193 -16.84 -5.74 13.36
N ALA A 194 -16.63 -4.45 13.64
CA ALA A 194 -16.05 -3.48 12.73
C ALA A 194 -14.97 -2.65 13.45
N GLN A 195 -13.90 -2.35 12.74
CA GLN A 195 -12.75 -1.61 13.25
C GLN A 195 -12.83 -0.09 12.98
N ARG A 196 -13.57 0.29 11.94
CA ARG A 196 -13.73 1.66 11.44
C ARG A 196 -15.15 1.86 10.97
#